data_AF-A0A1F3BFL0-F1
#
_entry.id   AF-A0A1F3BFL0-F1
#
_cell.length_a   1.000
_cell.length_b   1.000
_cell.length_c   1.000
_cell.angle_alpha   90.00
_cell.angle_beta   90.00
_cell.angle_gamma   90.00
#
_symmetry.space_group_name_H-M   'P 1'
#
loop_
_entity.id
_entity.type
_entity.pdbx_description
1 polymer ?
#
loop_
_entity_poly.entity_id
_entity_poly.type
_entity_poly.pdbx_seq_one_letter_code
_entity_poly.pdbx_strand_id
1 'polypeptide(L)'
;MSKTLSLVTEAEKAQGSDESSFKLLLWKAAAEAEFLTFQISTTYGLADYDLGEKGEENIDPANPLEAARSALEEAKSSLKSDPKEAYRASRKAVSILRTTYADIDKPSKQRVVSSPRNE
;
A
#
# COMPACT_ATOMS: atom_id res chain seq x y z
N MET A 1 1.72 -12.72 6.07
CA MET A 1 2.60 -11.54 6.08
C MET A 1 3.91 -11.75 5.31
N SER A 2 4.67 -12.83 5.51
CA SER A 2 5.96 -13.04 4.80
C SER A 2 5.84 -12.99 3.28
N LYS A 3 4.77 -13.55 2.70
CA LYS A 3 4.50 -13.51 1.26
C LYS A 3 4.28 -12.09 0.73
N THR A 4 3.47 -11.28 1.40
CA THR A 4 3.23 -9.87 1.03
C THR A 4 4.50 -9.05 1.06
N LEU A 5 5.33 -9.22 2.09
CA LEU A 5 6.64 -8.55 2.19
C LEU A 5 7.55 -8.93 1.03
N SER A 6 7.61 -10.22 0.64
CA SER A 6 8.35 -10.67 -0.54
C SER A 6 7.87 -9.97 -1.82
N LEU A 7 6.55 -9.90 -2.02
CA LEU A 7 5.97 -9.25 -3.19
C LEU A 7 6.29 -7.75 -3.26
N VAL A 8 6.32 -7.05 -2.12
CA VAL A 8 6.74 -5.64 -2.07
C VAL A 8 8.21 -5.50 -2.45
N THR A 9 9.10 -6.35 -1.91
CA THR A 9 10.52 -6.35 -2.27
C THR A 9 10.77 -6.72 -3.73
N GLU A 10 9.98 -7.62 -4.30
CA GLU A 10 10.03 -7.93 -5.74
C GLU A 10 9.56 -6.74 -6.58
N ALA A 11 8.50 -6.04 -6.15
CA ALA A 11 8.04 -4.82 -6.82
C ALA A 11 9.12 -3.72 -6.80
N GLU A 12 9.83 -3.53 -5.69
CA GLU A 12 10.96 -2.59 -5.59
C GLU A 12 12.05 -2.89 -6.62
N LYS A 13 12.35 -4.19 -6.86
CA LYS A 13 13.34 -4.61 -7.87
C LYS A 13 12.86 -4.41 -9.31
N ALA A 14 11.56 -4.57 -9.55
CA ALA A 14 10.97 -4.37 -10.87
C ALA A 14 10.72 -2.90 -11.22
N GLN A 15 10.76 -2.00 -10.22
CA GLN A 15 10.52 -0.58 -10.41
C GLN A 15 11.56 0.03 -11.37
N GLY A 16 11.09 0.65 -12.45
CA GLY A 16 11.92 1.29 -13.46
C GLY A 16 12.61 0.35 -14.46
N SER A 17 12.48 -0.98 -14.32
CA SER A 17 13.05 -1.97 -15.25
C SER A 17 11.99 -2.63 -16.14
N ASP A 18 10.84 -3.00 -15.57
CA ASP A 18 9.71 -3.59 -16.30
C ASP A 18 8.39 -3.11 -15.70
N GLU A 19 7.73 -2.15 -16.38
CA GLU A 19 6.47 -1.57 -15.94
C GLU A 19 5.34 -2.61 -15.82
N SER A 20 5.29 -3.59 -16.72
CA SER A 20 4.22 -4.60 -16.72
C SER A 20 4.39 -5.54 -15.53
N SER A 21 5.62 -6.01 -15.29
CA SER A 21 5.93 -6.82 -14.11
C SER A 21 5.73 -6.03 -12.82
N PHE A 22 6.13 -4.75 -12.79
CA PHE A 22 5.94 -3.88 -11.64
C PHE A 22 4.44 -3.69 -11.29
N LYS A 23 3.60 -3.39 -12.28
CA LYS A 23 2.14 -3.31 -12.12
C LYS A 23 1.54 -4.60 -11.57
N LEU A 24 1.93 -5.74 -12.14
CA LEU A 24 1.44 -7.05 -11.69
C LEU A 24 1.86 -7.35 -10.24
N LEU A 25 3.10 -7.03 -9.87
CA LEU A 25 3.62 -7.24 -8.52
C LEU A 25 2.91 -6.35 -7.49
N LEU A 26 2.68 -5.08 -7.81
CA LEU A 26 1.87 -4.18 -6.99
C LEU A 26 0.45 -4.70 -6.79
N TRP A 27 -0.20 -5.15 -7.87
CA TRP A 27 -1.55 -5.71 -7.78
C TRP A 27 -1.61 -6.96 -6.90
N LYS A 28 -0.64 -7.87 -7.06
CA LYS A 28 -0.52 -9.08 -6.22
C LYS A 28 -0.24 -8.75 -4.77
N ALA A 29 0.67 -7.80 -4.51
CA ALA A 29 1.00 -7.35 -3.16
C ALA A 29 -0.24 -6.76 -2.46
N ALA A 30 -1.01 -5.93 -3.16
CA ALA A 30 -2.24 -5.34 -2.64
C ALA A 30 -3.29 -6.40 -2.30
N ALA A 31 -3.54 -7.35 -3.20
CA ALA A 31 -4.51 -8.43 -2.97
C ALA A 31 -4.11 -9.33 -1.79
N GLU A 32 -2.82 -9.65 -1.66
CA GLU A 32 -2.33 -10.43 -0.52
C GLU A 32 -2.44 -9.63 0.79
N ALA A 33 -2.16 -8.32 0.75
CA ALA A 33 -2.33 -7.45 1.92
C ALA A 33 -3.80 -7.36 2.37
N GLU A 34 -4.74 -7.25 1.42
CA GLU A 34 -6.19 -7.28 1.69
C GLU A 34 -6.62 -8.59 2.34
N PHE A 35 -6.11 -9.71 1.82
CA PHE A 35 -6.38 -11.02 2.42
C PHE A 35 -5.87 -11.11 3.86
N LEU A 36 -4.69 -10.57 4.16
CA LEU A 36 -4.18 -10.51 5.53
C LEU A 36 -5.04 -9.64 6.43
N THR A 37 -5.41 -8.45 5.96
CA THR A 37 -6.32 -7.56 6.68
C THR A 37 -7.63 -8.26 7.02
N PHE A 38 -8.21 -8.98 6.05
CA PHE A 38 -9.39 -9.79 6.26
C PHE A 38 -9.16 -10.87 7.33
N GLN A 39 -8.06 -11.62 7.25
CA GLN A 39 -7.74 -12.64 8.26
C GLN A 39 -7.60 -12.06 9.67
N ILE A 40 -6.94 -10.90 9.82
CA ILE A 40 -6.82 -10.22 11.11
C ILE A 40 -8.22 -9.83 11.62
N SER A 41 -9.02 -9.21 10.76
CA SER A 41 -10.39 -8.80 11.11
C SER A 41 -11.22 -9.98 11.59
N THR A 42 -11.26 -11.09 10.84
CA THR A 42 -12.06 -12.26 11.20
C THR A 42 -11.54 -12.99 12.43
N THR A 43 -10.22 -13.06 12.60
CA THR A 43 -9.60 -13.79 13.72
C THR A 43 -9.84 -13.07 15.05
N TYR A 44 -9.80 -11.74 15.04
CA TYR A 44 -9.87 -10.91 16.24
C TYR A 44 -11.22 -10.19 16.41
N GLY A 45 -12.21 -10.48 15.56
CA GLY A 45 -13.55 -9.88 15.64
C GLY A 45 -13.57 -8.37 15.37
N LEU A 46 -12.65 -7.86 14.55
CA LEU A 46 -12.55 -6.44 14.23
C LEU A 46 -13.49 -6.14 13.05
N ALA A 47 -14.76 -5.87 13.35
CA ALA A 47 -15.75 -5.46 12.35
C ALA A 47 -15.64 -3.96 12.01
N ASP A 48 -16.17 -3.60 10.83
CA ASP A 48 -15.93 -2.43 9.97
C ASP A 48 -16.00 -0.97 10.53
N TYR A 49 -16.10 -0.72 11.84
CA TYR A 49 -16.45 0.64 12.33
C TYR A 49 -15.72 1.15 13.58
N ASP A 50 -14.44 0.81 13.78
CA ASP A 50 -13.69 1.38 14.91
C ASP A 50 -12.29 1.89 14.53
N LEU A 51 -12.22 2.54 13.36
CA LEU A 51 -11.10 3.38 12.98
C LEU A 51 -11.34 4.77 13.56
N GLY A 52 -11.18 4.91 14.88
CA GLY A 52 -11.02 6.24 15.50
C GLY A 52 -10.06 7.10 14.67
N GLU A 53 -10.43 8.38 14.53
CA GLU A 53 -9.99 9.45 13.62
C GLU A 53 -8.47 9.67 13.43
N LYS A 54 -7.66 8.63 13.26
CA LYS A 54 -6.38 8.79 12.58
C LYS A 54 -6.70 8.79 11.10
N GLY A 55 -7.08 9.99 10.65
CA GLY A 55 -7.33 10.33 9.26
C GLY A 55 -6.23 9.80 8.37
N GLU A 56 -6.57 9.64 7.10
CA GLU A 56 -5.66 9.39 5.99
C GLU A 56 -4.37 10.21 6.21
N GLU A 57 -3.37 9.60 6.85
CA GLU A 57 -2.07 10.23 7.00
C GLU A 57 -1.60 10.44 5.57
N ASN A 58 -1.42 11.70 5.18
CA ASN A 58 -0.86 12.05 3.88
C ASN A 58 0.40 11.21 3.68
N ILE A 59 0.28 10.14 2.89
CA ILE A 59 1.38 9.24 2.58
C ILE A 59 2.33 10.08 1.76
N ASP A 60 3.44 10.52 2.36
CA ASP A 60 4.49 11.23 1.65
C ASP A 60 5.00 10.30 0.52
N PRO A 61 4.82 10.66 -0.76
CA PRO A 61 5.02 9.78 -1.90
C PRO A 61 6.50 9.59 -2.27
N ALA A 62 7.46 10.07 -1.46
CA ALA A 62 8.88 9.93 -1.78
C ALA A 62 9.31 8.46 -1.96
N ASN A 63 8.76 7.51 -1.18
CA ASN A 63 8.99 6.08 -1.38
C ASN A 63 7.79 5.21 -0.92
N PRO A 64 6.77 5.02 -1.78
CA PRO A 64 5.55 4.31 -1.40
C PRO A 64 5.78 2.83 -1.07
N LEU A 65 6.73 2.16 -1.73
CA LEU A 65 7.02 0.74 -1.48
C LEU A 65 7.64 0.54 -0.10
N GLU A 66 8.56 1.41 0.30
CA GLU A 66 9.16 1.41 1.63
C GLU A 66 8.11 1.73 2.72
N ALA A 67 7.20 2.66 2.46
CA ALA A 67 6.09 2.96 3.36
C ALA A 67 5.15 1.75 3.52
N ALA A 68 4.80 1.06 2.42
CA ALA A 68 3.99 -0.16 2.46
C ALA A 68 4.71 -1.28 3.23
N ARG A 69 6.01 -1.46 3.02
CA ARG A 69 6.84 -2.44 3.75
C ARG A 69 6.85 -2.13 5.24
N SER A 70 7.06 -0.87 5.62
CA SER A 70 7.10 -0.44 7.03
C SER A 70 5.78 -0.71 7.73
N ALA A 71 4.65 -0.39 7.07
CA ALA A 71 3.32 -0.68 7.59
C ALA A 71 3.06 -2.20 7.73
N LEU A 72 3.58 -3.04 6.83
CA LEU A 72 3.48 -4.49 6.94
C LEU A 72 4.31 -5.07 8.09
N GLU A 73 5.51 -4.53 8.34
CA GLU A 73 6.33 -4.94 9.50
C GLU A 73 5.73 -4.45 10.83
N GLU A 74 5.17 -3.25 10.86
CA GLU A 74 4.38 -2.77 11.99
C GLU A 74 3.20 -3.70 12.26
N ALA A 75 2.42 -4.05 11.22
CA ALA A 75 1.32 -5.00 11.35
C ALA A 75 1.76 -6.34 11.94
N LYS A 76 2.90 -6.85 11.50
CA LYS A 76 3.48 -8.12 11.96
C LYS A 76 3.94 -8.07 13.41
N SER A 77 4.59 -6.99 13.82
CA SER A 77 5.07 -6.80 15.20
C SER A 77 3.93 -6.58 16.19
N SER A 78 2.88 -5.87 15.78
CA SER A 78 1.72 -5.55 16.63
C SER A 78 0.71 -6.69 16.71
N LEU A 79 0.72 -7.68 15.79
CA LEU A 79 -0.34 -8.69 15.67
C LEU A 79 -0.71 -9.42 16.97
N LYS A 80 0.27 -9.71 17.83
CA LYS A 80 0.04 -10.44 19.08
C LYS A 80 -0.29 -9.53 20.26
N SER A 81 0.27 -8.33 20.29
CA SER A 81 0.15 -7.39 21.41
C SER A 81 -1.04 -6.44 21.26
N ASP A 82 -1.31 -6.00 20.03
CA ASP A 82 -2.40 -5.10 19.66
C ASP A 82 -2.92 -5.44 18.25
N PRO A 83 -3.88 -6.40 18.15
CA PRO A 83 -4.48 -6.78 16.88
C PRO A 83 -5.20 -5.63 16.15
N LYS A 84 -5.69 -4.61 16.89
CA LYS A 84 -6.36 -3.44 16.30
C LYS A 84 -5.35 -2.57 15.57
N GLU A 85 -4.17 -2.35 16.17
CA GLU A 85 -3.08 -1.65 15.50
C GLU A 85 -2.53 -2.46 14.32
N ALA A 86 -2.40 -3.78 14.47
CA ALA A 86 -2.01 -4.64 13.35
C ALA A 86 -2.98 -4.56 12.16
N TYR A 87 -4.28 -4.52 12.45
CA TYR A 87 -5.30 -4.30 11.44
C TYR A 87 -5.14 -2.94 10.74
N ARG A 88 -4.98 -1.85 11.51
CA ARG A 88 -4.77 -0.49 10.96
C ARG A 88 -3.54 -0.40 10.06
N ALA A 89 -2.41 -0.89 10.53
CA ALA A 89 -1.17 -0.92 9.76
C ALA A 89 -1.32 -1.74 8.47
N SER A 90 -2.03 -2.89 8.53
CA SER A 90 -2.31 -3.68 7.32
C SER A 90 -3.20 -2.93 6.31
N ARG A 91 -4.24 -2.20 6.78
CA ARG A 91 -5.09 -1.35 5.93
C ARG A 91 -4.30 -0.21 5.30
N LYS A 92 -3.37 0.39 6.04
CA LYS A 92 -2.45 1.43 5.53
C LYS A 92 -1.61 0.88 4.38
N ALA A 93 -1.02 -0.32 4.54
CA ALA A 93 -0.28 -0.98 3.47
C ALA A 93 -1.13 -1.22 2.22
N VAL A 94 -2.37 -1.70 2.38
CA VAL A 94 -3.33 -1.86 1.26
C VAL A 94 -3.56 -0.55 0.54
N SER A 95 -3.85 0.53 1.28
CA SER A 95 -4.12 1.86 0.72
C SER A 95 -2.94 2.38 -0.10
N ILE A 96 -1.72 2.26 0.45
CA ILE A 96 -0.48 2.67 -0.24
C ILE A 96 -0.31 1.89 -1.54
N LEU A 97 -0.41 0.55 -1.50
CA LEU A 97 -0.20 -0.30 -2.68
C LEU A 97 -1.25 -0.05 -3.77
N ARG A 98 -2.52 0.14 -3.40
CA ARG A 98 -3.62 0.44 -4.34
C ARG A 98 -3.47 1.83 -4.96
N THR A 99 -3.11 2.84 -4.16
CA THR A 99 -2.87 4.21 -4.65
C THR A 99 -1.68 4.23 -5.61
N THR A 100 -0.59 3.57 -5.24
CA THR A 100 0.61 3.43 -6.09
C THR A 100 0.27 2.76 -7.41
N TYR A 101 -0.46 1.64 -7.38
CA TYR A 101 -0.92 0.97 -8.59
C TYR A 101 -1.77 1.90 -9.47
N ALA A 102 -2.75 2.59 -8.87
CA ALA A 102 -3.63 3.51 -9.58
C ALA A 102 -2.87 4.67 -10.22
N ASP A 103 -1.84 5.21 -9.57
CA ASP A 103 -1.03 6.29 -10.11
C ASP A 103 -0.21 5.87 -11.34
N ILE A 104 0.25 4.62 -11.40
CA ILE A 104 0.98 4.08 -12.56
C ILE A 104 0.01 3.64 -13.66
N ASP A 105 -1.22 3.26 -13.32
CA ASP A 105 -2.25 2.85 -14.28
C ASP A 105 -2.98 4.05 -14.92
N LYS A 106 -2.86 5.26 -14.34
CA LYS A 106 -3.41 6.48 -14.92
C LYS A 106 -2.83 6.72 -16.32
N PRO A 107 -3.68 6.88 -17.36
CA PRO A 107 -3.20 7.22 -18.69
C PRO A 107 -2.50 8.58 -18.67
N SER A 108 -1.34 8.67 -19.33
CA SER A 108 -0.41 9.80 -19.36
C SER A 108 -0.95 11.15 -19.88
N LYS A 109 -2.25 11.31 -20.09
CA LYS A 109 -2.89 12.50 -20.68
C LYS A 109 -3.11 13.70 -19.73
N GLN A 110 -2.50 13.71 -18.53
CA GLN A 110 -2.58 14.85 -17.61
C GLN A 110 -1.23 15.40 -17.11
N ARG A 111 -0.11 15.09 -17.76
CA ARG A 111 1.07 15.98 -17.69
C ARG A 111 0.87 17.12 -18.69
N VAL A 112 -0.08 18.02 -18.40
CA VAL A 112 -0.18 19.29 -19.11
C VAL A 112 1.06 20.09 -18.72
N VAL A 113 2.04 20.10 -19.62
CA VAL A 113 3.15 21.05 -19.59
C VAL A 113 2.50 22.42 -19.73
N SER A 114 2.40 23.15 -18.62
CA SER A 114 2.14 24.58 -18.64
C SER A 114 3.36 25.25 -19.28
N SER A 115 3.37 25.34 -20.61
CA SER A 115 4.31 26.21 -21.33
C SER A 115 4.08 27.65 -20.87
N PRO A 116 5.12 28.41 -20.51
CA PRO A 116 4.97 29.81 -20.21
C PRO A 116 4.60 30.55 -21.50
N ARG A 117 3.46 31.27 -21.48
CA ARG A 117 3.20 32.31 -22.47
C ARG A 117 4.17 33.45 -22.19
N ASN A 118 5.17 33.60 -23.05
CA ASN A 118 5.88 34.87 -23.18
C ASN A 118 4.92 35.85 -23.85
N GLU A 119 4.56 36.90 -23.13
CA GLU A 119 4.14 38.19 -23.70
C GLU A 119 5.30 39.18 -23.54
#